data_AF-A0AAW7LDY2-F1
#
_entry.id   AF-A0AAW7LDY2-F1
#
_cell.length_a   1.000
_cell.length_b   1.000
_cell.length_c   1.000
_cell.angle_alpha   90.00
_cell.angle_beta   90.00
_cell.angle_gamma   90.00
#
_symmetry.space_group_name_H-M   'P 1'
#
loop_
_entity.id
_entity.type
_entity.pdbx_description
1 polymer ?
#
loop_
_entity_poly.entity_id
_entity_poly.type
_entity_poly.pdbx_seq_one_letter_code
_entity_poly.pdbx_strand_id
1 'polypeptide(L)'
;MTASDVPQSNVRPATDGVLDLRPPKESLRAELCRLGFEYSSADQTGESWRDYQRGVLATFDGDGTSVTIADVKTNLSATLTLEQLRKVTRIDTMTAAD
;
A
#
# COMPACT_ATOMS: atom_id res chain seq x y z
N MET A 1 -18.10 13.83 16.54
CA MET A 1 -16.65 14.02 16.33
C MET A 1 -15.92 13.07 17.25
N THR A 2 -15.57 11.87 16.77
CA THR A 2 -14.75 10.90 17.51
C THR A 2 -13.43 10.78 16.78
N ALA A 3 -12.35 11.03 17.52
CA ALA A 3 -11.00 11.09 17.04
C ALA A 3 -10.53 9.72 16.55
N SER A 4 -10.56 9.51 15.23
CA SER A 4 -9.81 8.47 14.52
C SER A 4 -9.32 9.04 13.18
N ASP A 5 -8.80 10.27 13.21
CA ASP A 5 -8.01 10.82 12.09
C ASP A 5 -6.64 11.19 12.66
N VAL A 6 -5.87 10.15 12.94
CA VAL A 6 -4.42 10.28 13.13
C VAL A 6 -3.83 9.34 12.10
N PRO A 7 -3.22 9.82 10.99
CA PRO A 7 -2.34 8.97 10.22
C PRO A 7 -1.29 8.48 11.22
N GLN A 8 -1.27 7.16 11.50
CA GLN A 8 -0.31 6.58 12.45
C GLN A 8 1.09 6.87 11.92
N SER A 9 1.66 7.96 12.42
CA SER A 9 3.01 8.41 12.20
C SER A 9 3.89 7.48 13.02
N ASN A 10 4.02 6.24 12.56
CA ASN A 10 4.85 5.22 13.19
C ASN A 10 6.33 5.46 12.83
N VAL A 11 6.74 6.73 12.94
CA VAL A 11 8.10 7.21 12.78
C VAL A 11 8.94 6.52 13.83
N ARG A 12 9.93 5.73 13.39
CA ARG A 12 10.90 5.16 14.33
C ARG A 12 11.76 6.32 14.86
N PRO A 13 11.98 6.41 16.18
CA PRO A 13 12.94 7.36 16.71
C PRO A 13 14.29 7.07 16.07
N ALA A 14 14.82 8.10 15.42
CA ALA A 14 16.15 8.17 14.89
C ALA A 14 17.19 7.70 15.92
N THR A 15 18.02 6.71 15.58
CA THR A 15 19.32 6.60 16.25
C THR A 15 20.26 7.62 15.58
N ASP A 16 20.99 8.40 16.37
CA ASP A 16 22.01 9.33 15.87
C ASP A 16 21.49 10.48 14.97
N GLY A 17 20.28 10.99 15.26
CA GLY A 17 19.70 12.15 14.56
C GLY A 17 19.11 11.87 13.17
N VAL A 18 19.10 10.63 12.69
CA VAL A 18 18.51 10.23 11.40
C VAL A 18 17.00 9.94 11.46
N LEU A 19 16.16 10.79 10.88
CA LEU A 19 14.73 10.53 10.70
C LEU A 19 14.47 9.41 9.66
N ASP A 20 14.08 8.22 10.11
CA ASP A 20 13.70 7.10 9.24
C ASP A 20 12.19 7.07 8.99
N LEU A 21 11.78 7.50 7.79
CA LEU A 21 10.38 7.50 7.33
C LEU A 21 9.99 6.24 6.56
N ARG A 22 10.86 5.21 6.51
CA ARG A 22 10.51 3.96 5.82
C ARG A 22 9.46 3.19 6.62
N PRO A 23 8.47 2.58 5.95
CA PRO A 23 7.52 1.71 6.63
C PRO A 23 8.24 0.53 7.30
N PRO A 24 7.67 -0.07 8.35
CA PRO A 24 8.22 -1.28 8.96
C PRO A 24 8.45 -2.37 7.91
N LYS A 25 9.64 -2.98 7.89
CA LYS A 25 10.04 -3.97 6.87
C LYS A 25 9.04 -5.13 6.71
N GLU A 26 8.34 -5.48 7.78
CA GLU A 26 7.36 -6.55 7.79
C GLU A 26 5.92 -6.01 7.76
N SER A 27 5.65 -5.12 6.81
CA SER A 27 4.31 -4.52 6.65
C SER A 27 3.87 -4.53 5.20
N LEU A 28 2.55 -4.54 4.99
CA LEU A 28 1.94 -4.39 3.67
C LEU A 28 2.43 -3.12 2.97
N ARG A 29 2.59 -2.01 3.71
CA ARG A 29 3.12 -0.74 3.21
C ARG A 29 4.54 -0.89 2.63
N ALA A 30 5.41 -1.64 3.30
CA ALA A 30 6.76 -1.91 2.78
C ALA A 30 6.74 -2.76 1.50
N GLU A 31 5.85 -3.75 1.42
CA GLU A 31 5.70 -4.57 0.21
C GLU A 31 5.08 -3.80 -0.96
N LEU A 32 4.12 -2.92 -0.70
CA LEU A 32 3.58 -1.99 -1.69
C LEU A 32 4.67 -1.06 -2.25
N CYS A 33 5.48 -0.45 -1.38
CA CYS A 33 6.63 0.36 -1.82
C CYS A 33 7.63 -0.46 -2.65
N ARG A 34 7.92 -1.71 -2.27
CA ARG A 34 8.80 -2.60 -3.03
C ARG A 34 8.27 -2.86 -4.45
N LEU A 35 6.95 -2.93 -4.60
CA LEU A 35 6.27 -3.13 -5.89
C LEU A 35 6.10 -1.84 -6.70
N GLY A 36 6.50 -0.68 -6.16
CA GLY A 36 6.43 0.61 -6.83
C GLY A 36 5.13 1.39 -6.60
N PHE A 37 4.31 0.99 -5.61
CA PHE A 37 3.17 1.80 -5.19
C PHE A 37 3.63 2.98 -4.33
N GLU A 38 2.91 4.08 -4.50
CA GLU A 38 3.06 5.32 -3.74
C GLU A 38 1.77 5.60 -2.96
N TYR A 39 1.88 6.22 -1.79
CA TYR A 39 0.72 6.69 -1.04
C TYR A 39 -0.02 7.75 -1.87
N SER A 40 -1.35 7.61 -2.00
CA SER A 40 -2.18 8.55 -2.75
C SER A 40 -3.05 9.38 -1.81
N SER A 41 -3.86 8.72 -0.98
CA SER A 41 -4.84 9.38 -0.11
C SER A 41 -5.31 8.44 0.98
N ALA A 42 -6.02 8.97 1.97
CA ALA A 42 -6.81 8.17 2.91
C ALA A 42 -8.19 8.80 3.05
N ASP A 43 -9.20 7.96 3.24
CA ASP A 43 -10.55 8.37 3.57
C ASP A 43 -11.13 7.48 4.69
N GLN A 44 -12.44 7.57 4.93
CA GLN A 44 -13.12 6.82 5.97
C GLN A 44 -13.08 5.28 5.76
N THR A 45 -12.72 4.82 4.56
CA THR A 45 -12.64 3.40 4.20
C THR A 45 -11.22 2.85 4.30
N GLY A 46 -10.21 3.71 4.41
CA GLY A 46 -8.82 3.33 4.61
C GLY A 46 -7.83 4.08 3.72
N GLU A 47 -6.60 3.60 3.70
CA GLU A 47 -5.53 4.13 2.86
C GLU A 47 -5.65 3.62 1.42
N SER A 48 -5.39 4.51 0.47
CA SER A 48 -5.29 4.26 -0.96
C SER A 48 -3.86 4.51 -1.45
N TRP A 49 -3.31 3.53 -2.17
CA TRP A 49 -1.96 3.54 -2.73
C TRP A 49 -2.02 3.27 -4.23
N ARG A 50 -1.16 3.89 -5.03
CA ARG A 50 -1.21 3.76 -6.50
C ARG A 50 0.15 3.48 -7.10
N ASP A 51 0.16 2.67 -8.14
CA ASP A 51 1.21 2.68 -9.14
C ASP A 51 0.59 3.25 -10.41
N TYR A 52 0.90 4.52 -10.69
CA TYR A 52 0.35 5.27 -11.82
C TYR A 52 0.86 4.75 -13.16
N GLN A 53 2.07 4.19 -13.20
CA GLN A 53 2.64 3.66 -14.44
C GLN A 53 1.92 2.38 -14.86
N ARG A 54 1.58 1.52 -13.90
CA ARG A 54 0.85 0.26 -14.15
C ARG A 54 -0.66 0.42 -14.11
N GLY A 55 -1.16 1.58 -13.68
CA GLY A 55 -2.59 1.85 -13.59
C GLY A 55 -3.29 0.97 -12.56
N VAL A 56 -2.69 0.79 -11.38
CA VAL A 56 -3.26 -0.01 -10.28
C VAL A 56 -3.52 0.83 -9.04
N LEU A 57 -4.58 0.47 -8.31
CA LEU A 57 -4.95 1.01 -7.01
C LEU A 57 -4.92 -0.11 -5.98
N ALA A 58 -4.33 0.16 -4.83
CA ALA A 58 -4.33 -0.72 -3.68
C ALA A 58 -5.08 -0.05 -2.51
N THR A 59 -6.06 -0.75 -1.94
CA THR A 59 -6.85 -0.29 -0.79
C THR A 59 -6.78 -1.31 0.34
N PHE A 60 -6.48 -0.86 1.54
CA PHE A 60 -6.43 -1.71 2.72
C PHE A 60 -7.84 -2.12 3.16
N ASP A 61 -7.96 -3.27 3.82
CA ASP A 61 -9.16 -3.56 4.61
C ASP A 61 -9.22 -2.68 5.86
N GLY A 62 -10.38 -2.66 6.52
CA GLY A 62 -10.60 -1.81 7.71
C GLY A 62 -9.67 -2.12 8.88
N ASP A 63 -9.16 -3.36 8.96
CA ASP A 63 -8.25 -3.83 10.01
C ASP A 63 -6.76 -3.68 9.62
N GLY A 64 -6.46 -3.29 8.38
CA GLY A 64 -5.10 -3.17 7.84
C GLY A 64 -4.33 -4.50 7.73
N THR A 65 -5.03 -5.63 7.67
CA THR A 65 -4.45 -6.99 7.61
C THR A 65 -4.28 -7.51 6.18
N SER A 66 -5.04 -6.94 5.25
CA SER A 66 -5.00 -7.30 3.84
C SER A 66 -5.10 -6.07 2.95
N VAL A 67 -4.71 -6.23 1.69
CA VAL A 67 -4.81 -5.19 0.68
C VAL A 67 -5.48 -5.74 -0.57
N THR A 68 -6.44 -5.00 -1.11
CA THR A 68 -7.05 -5.29 -2.41
C THR A 68 -6.34 -4.46 -3.46
N ILE A 69 -5.70 -5.13 -4.42
CA ILE A 69 -5.08 -4.50 -5.59
C ILE A 69 -6.02 -4.67 -6.77
N ALA A 70 -6.38 -3.57 -7.42
CA ALA A 70 -7.25 -3.53 -8.58
C ALA A 70 -6.58 -2.83 -9.76
N ASP A 71 -6.68 -3.45 -10.94
CA ASP A 71 -6.40 -2.76 -12.20
C ASP A 71 -7.47 -1.69 -12.44
N VAL A 72 -7.05 -0.44 -12.58
CA VAL A 72 -7.96 0.71 -12.69
C VAL A 72 -8.77 0.66 -13.98
N LYS A 73 -8.24 0.00 -15.03
CA LYS A 73 -8.88 -0.06 -16.35
C LYS A 73 -9.97 -1.12 -16.45
N THR A 74 -9.73 -2.31 -15.89
CA THR A 74 -10.64 -3.46 -16.00
C THR A 74 -11.41 -3.76 -14.72
N ASN A 75 -10.98 -3.18 -13.60
CA ASN A 75 -11.50 -3.47 -12.26
C ASN A 75 -11.34 -4.95 -11.85
N LEU A 76 -10.45 -5.69 -12.50
CA LEU A 76 -10.01 -6.99 -12.01
C LEU A 76 -9.15 -6.77 -10.76
N SER A 77 -9.47 -7.49 -9.69
CA SER A 77 -8.84 -7.28 -8.39
C SER A 77 -8.50 -8.58 -7.69
N ALA A 78 -7.49 -8.52 -6.83
CA ALA A 78 -7.17 -9.59 -5.89
C ALA A 78 -6.90 -9.00 -4.49
N THR A 79 -7.45 -9.63 -3.47
CA THR A 79 -7.15 -9.33 -2.07
C THR A 79 -6.03 -10.25 -1.58
N LEU A 80 -4.97 -9.65 -1.03
CA LEU A 80 -3.75 -10.33 -0.63
C LEU A 80 -3.42 -10.01 0.82
N THR A 81 -3.04 -11.04 1.59
CA THR A 81 -2.38 -10.87 2.89
C THR A 81 -0.92 -10.48 2.71
N LEU A 82 -0.25 -10.09 3.80
CA LEU A 82 1.19 -9.80 3.79
C LEU A 82 2.02 -10.95 3.20
N GLU A 83 1.72 -12.19 3.59
CA GLU A 83 2.46 -13.36 3.10
C GLU A 83 2.28 -13.60 1.61
N GLN A 84 1.09 -13.32 1.07
CA GLN A 84 0.80 -13.46 -0.35
C GLN A 84 1.46 -12.34 -1.15
N LEU A 85 1.37 -11.09 -0.67
CA LEU A 85 1.97 -9.92 -1.33
C LEU A 85 3.50 -10.03 -1.42
N ARG A 86 4.15 -10.58 -0.40
CA ARG A 86 5.60 -10.89 -0.41
C ARG A 86 6.03 -11.79 -1.57
N LYS A 87 5.14 -12.68 -2.02
CA LYS A 87 5.42 -13.60 -3.13
C LYS A 87 5.23 -12.94 -4.50
N VAL A 88 4.57 -11.79 -4.56
CA VAL A 88 4.36 -11.04 -5.80
C VAL A 88 5.67 -10.33 -6.18
N THR A 89 6.15 -10.61 -7.40
CA THR A 89 7.37 -10.02 -7.97
C THR A 89 7.09 -9.04 -9.10
N ARG A 90 5.94 -9.17 -9.77
CA ARG A 90 5.47 -8.34 -10.87
C ARG A 90 3.94 -8.28 -10.85
N ILE A 91 3.36 -7.16 -11.28
CA ILE A 91 1.93 -6.99 -11.51
C ILE A 91 1.77 -6.66 -12.98
N ASP A 92 1.05 -7.51 -13.69
CA ASP A 92 0.68 -7.28 -15.09
C ASP A 92 -0.73 -6.73 -15.16
N THR A 93 -0.91 -5.70 -15.98
CA THR A 93 -2.20 -5.04 -16.19
C THR A 93 -2.45 -4.77 -17.66
N MET A 94 -3.66 -4.32 -17.99
CA MET A 94 -3.98 -3.83 -19.34
C MET A 94 -3.26 -2.52 -19.71
N THR A 95 -2.64 -1.86 -18.74
CA THR A 95 -1.89 -0.60 -18.95
C THR A 95 -0.39 -0.85 -19.08
N ALA A 96 0.13 -1.86 -18.39
CA ALA A 96 1.54 -2.24 -18.39
C ALA A 96 1.77 -3.69 -18.83
N ALA A 97 0.96 -4.18 -19.78
CA ALA A 97 1.27 -5.42 -20.48
C ALA A 97 2.48 -5.18 -21.39
N ASP A 98 3.46 -6.08 -21.29
CA ASP A 98 4.60 -6.18 -22.20
C ASP A 98 4.13 -6.32 -23.66
#